data_AF-A0A0D3BQH4-F1
#
_entry.id   AF-A0A0D3BQH4-F1
#
_cell.length_a   1.000
_cell.length_b   1.000
_cell.length_c   1.000
_cell.angle_alpha   90.00
_cell.angle_beta   90.00
_cell.angle_gamma   90.00
#
_symmetry.space_group_name_H-M   'P 1'
#
loop_
_entity.id
_entity.type
_entity.pdbx_description
1 polymer ?
#
loop_
_entity_poly.entity_id
_entity_poly.type
_entity_poly.pdbx_seq_one_letter_code
_entity_poly.pdbx_strand_id
1 'polypeptide(L)'
;MDPAEERKETKRRNELINMQGYMADLEYGISTRCPCGGRIIDEVRGKDDYDTLPGKRFFTCKKYEADGLHYRQPWVIGVQEHIERLTKRLEEVELVINWIPEVNNQIERLEAEVKALNREVDNLTGQVYNLSVQVADLEKLCFD
;
A
#
# COMPACT_ATOMS: atom_id res chain seq x y z
N MET A 1 -5.76 -29.83 42.95
CA MET A 1 -6.16 -29.50 41.56
C MET A 1 -5.28 -30.31 40.62
N ASP A 2 -5.82 -30.74 39.48
CA ASP A 2 -5.04 -31.42 38.43
C ASP A 2 -4.22 -30.37 37.64
N PRO A 3 -2.87 -30.41 37.66
CA PRO A 3 -2.03 -29.47 36.93
C PRO A 3 -2.25 -29.49 35.41
N ALA A 4 -2.74 -30.59 34.84
CA ALA A 4 -3.05 -30.66 33.42
C ALA A 4 -4.29 -29.83 33.07
N GLU A 5 -5.28 -29.81 33.95
CA GLU A 5 -6.53 -29.08 33.73
C GLU A 5 -6.34 -27.57 33.91
N GLU A 6 -5.55 -27.16 34.89
CA GLU A 6 -5.16 -25.75 35.10
C GLU A 6 -4.42 -25.18 33.88
N ARG A 7 -3.54 -25.99 33.24
CA ARG A 7 -2.87 -25.59 31.99
C ARG A 7 -3.85 -25.42 30.84
N LYS A 8 -4.84 -26.31 30.70
CA LYS A 8 -5.88 -26.18 29.65
C LYS A 8 -6.75 -24.95 29.87
N GLU A 9 -7.14 -24.69 31.12
CA GLU A 9 -7.94 -23.52 31.48
C GLU A 9 -7.18 -22.23 31.19
N THR A 10 -5.90 -22.15 31.60
CA THR A 10 -5.04 -21.00 31.31
C THR A 10 -4.89 -20.76 29.81
N LYS A 11 -4.71 -21.82 29.02
CA LYS A 11 -4.63 -21.72 27.56
C LYS A 11 -5.92 -21.15 26.96
N ARG A 12 -7.10 -21.68 27.36
CA ARG A 12 -8.40 -21.18 26.90
C ARG A 12 -8.62 -19.71 27.25
N ARG A 13 -8.23 -19.30 28.47
CA ARG A 13 -8.34 -17.91 28.91
C ARG A 13 -7.45 -16.98 28.07
N ASN A 14 -6.22 -17.38 27.78
CA ASN A 14 -5.32 -16.59 26.95
C ASN A 14 -5.84 -16.46 25.50
N GLU A 15 -6.37 -17.55 24.94
CA GLU A 15 -7.02 -17.52 23.62
C GLU A 15 -8.21 -16.56 23.59
N LEU A 16 -9.03 -16.55 24.64
CA LEU A 16 -10.15 -15.61 24.78
C LEU A 16 -9.68 -14.15 24.80
N ILE A 17 -8.66 -13.83 25.61
CA ILE A 17 -8.08 -12.49 25.70
C ILE A 17 -7.52 -12.04 24.35
N ASN A 18 -6.79 -12.91 23.66
CA ASN A 18 -6.24 -12.62 22.34
C ASN A 18 -7.36 -12.33 21.33
N MET A 19 -8.42 -13.15 21.33
CA MET A 19 -9.57 -12.96 20.45
C MET A 19 -10.27 -11.63 20.70
N GLN A 20 -10.44 -11.23 21.96
CA GLN A 20 -10.99 -9.92 22.32
C GLN A 20 -10.10 -8.77 21.81
N GLY A 21 -8.77 -8.91 21.94
CA GLY A 21 -7.82 -7.95 21.39
C GLY A 21 -7.96 -7.80 19.87
N TYR A 22 -7.97 -8.92 19.14
CA TYR A 22 -8.15 -8.89 17.69
C TYR A 22 -9.50 -8.28 17.28
N MET A 23 -10.55 -8.52 18.04
CA MET A 23 -11.86 -7.93 17.78
C MET A 23 -11.85 -6.41 17.93
N ALA A 24 -11.20 -5.90 18.99
CA ALA A 24 -11.03 -4.46 19.20
C ALA A 24 -10.24 -3.80 18.05
N ASP A 25 -9.18 -4.46 17.57
CA ASP A 25 -8.39 -3.95 16.43
C ASP A 25 -9.22 -3.90 15.12
N LEU A 26 -10.22 -4.77 14.99
CA LEU A 26 -11.11 -4.81 13.83
C LEU A 26 -12.28 -3.83 13.92
N GLU A 27 -12.48 -3.13 15.05
CA GLU A 27 -13.55 -2.13 15.18
C GLU A 27 -13.38 -0.95 14.21
N TYR A 28 -12.18 -0.81 13.60
CA TYR A 28 -11.87 0.23 12.64
C TYR A 28 -11.80 -0.28 11.20
N GLY A 29 -12.78 0.12 10.40
CA GLY A 29 -12.94 -0.22 9.00
C GLY A 29 -13.52 -1.62 8.77
N ILE A 30 -13.84 -1.89 7.51
CA ILE A 30 -14.39 -3.18 7.06
C ILE A 30 -13.28 -4.23 6.98
N SER A 31 -13.34 -5.21 7.87
CA SER A 31 -12.48 -6.39 7.81
C SER A 31 -12.87 -7.33 6.67
N THR A 32 -11.88 -7.97 6.05
CA THR A 32 -12.12 -9.03 5.04
C THR A 32 -12.25 -10.42 5.66
N ARG A 33 -11.80 -10.61 6.91
CA ARG A 33 -11.82 -11.90 7.61
C ARG A 33 -12.01 -11.72 9.12
N CYS A 34 -12.81 -12.59 9.73
CA CYS A 34 -12.98 -12.65 11.18
C CYS A 34 -11.76 -13.31 11.85
N PRO A 35 -11.41 -12.97 13.11
CA PRO A 35 -10.28 -13.61 13.81
C PRO A 35 -10.45 -15.14 13.96
N CYS A 36 -11.69 -15.63 14.01
CA CYS A 36 -11.98 -17.07 14.00
C CYS A 36 -11.72 -17.77 12.65
N GLY A 37 -11.22 -17.05 11.64
CA GLY A 37 -10.99 -17.53 10.28
C GLY A 37 -12.24 -17.52 9.38
N GLY A 38 -13.39 -17.12 9.91
CA GLY A 38 -14.63 -16.99 9.15
C GLY A 38 -14.56 -15.88 8.09
N ARG A 39 -15.23 -16.08 6.96
CA ARG A 39 -15.43 -15.03 5.95
C ARG A 39 -16.43 -14.00 6.46
N ILE A 40 -16.19 -12.74 6.13
CA ILE A 40 -17.17 -11.67 6.35
C ILE A 40 -18.17 -11.66 5.19
N ILE A 41 -19.45 -11.53 5.51
CA ILE A 41 -20.58 -11.49 4.58
C ILE A 41 -21.35 -10.18 4.75
N ASP A 42 -22.00 -9.70 3.69
CA ASP A 42 -23.01 -8.64 3.78
C ASP A 42 -24.33 -9.27 4.24
N GLU A 43 -24.65 -9.07 5.51
CA GLU A 43 -25.89 -9.51 6.12
C GLU A 43 -26.94 -8.40 6.01
N VAL A 44 -28.05 -8.71 5.34
CA VAL A 44 -29.25 -7.88 5.37
C VAL A 44 -30.21 -8.48 6.39
N ARG A 45 -30.47 -7.78 7.50
CA ARG A 45 -31.48 -8.22 8.47
C ARG A 45 -32.88 -8.10 7.85
N GLY A 46 -33.63 -9.19 7.97
CA GLY A 46 -35.07 -9.23 7.68
C GLY A 46 -35.87 -8.39 8.67
N LYS A 47 -37.20 -8.39 8.51
CA LYS A 47 -38.11 -7.73 9.43
C LYS A 47 -38.11 -8.51 10.76
N ASP A 48 -37.62 -7.90 11.82
CA ASP A 48 -37.63 -8.45 13.18
C ASP A 48 -38.82 -7.85 13.93
N ASP A 49 -39.42 -8.56 14.88
CA ASP A 49 -40.66 -8.12 15.57
C ASP A 49 -40.47 -6.81 16.37
N TYR A 50 -39.22 -6.46 16.65
CA TYR A 50 -38.80 -5.27 17.39
C TYR A 50 -38.16 -4.18 16.52
N ASP A 51 -37.92 -4.46 15.22
CA ASP A 51 -37.22 -3.54 14.33
C ASP A 51 -38.18 -3.02 13.26
N THR A 52 -38.63 -1.78 13.43
CA THR A 52 -39.64 -1.13 12.58
C THR A 52 -39.12 -0.81 11.18
N LEU A 53 -37.81 -0.90 10.95
CA LEU A 53 -37.15 -0.62 9.68
C LEU A 53 -36.54 -1.90 9.10
N PRO A 54 -37.23 -2.60 8.17
CA PRO A 54 -36.65 -3.72 7.45
C PRO A 54 -35.41 -3.27 6.66
N GLY A 55 -34.36 -4.09 6.65
CA GLY A 55 -33.21 -3.91 5.75
C GLY A 55 -31.95 -3.30 6.37
N LYS A 56 -31.78 -3.30 7.69
CA LYS A 56 -30.47 -2.96 8.30
C LYS A 56 -29.39 -3.90 7.78
N ARG A 57 -28.25 -3.33 7.36
CA ARG A 57 -27.12 -4.07 6.80
C ARG A 57 -25.94 -4.11 7.75
N PHE A 58 -25.25 -5.24 7.76
CA PHE A 58 -24.07 -5.47 8.58
C PHE A 58 -23.00 -6.19 7.77
N PHE A 59 -21.74 -5.88 8.04
CA PHE A 59 -20.63 -6.77 7.73
C PHE A 59 -20.49 -7.75 8.88
N THR A 60 -20.75 -9.04 8.63
CA THR A 60 -20.87 -10.04 9.70
C THR A 60 -20.01 -11.26 9.39
N CYS A 61 -19.41 -11.87 10.40
CA CYS A 61 -18.78 -13.17 10.25
C CYS A 61 -19.82 -14.24 9.89
N LYS A 62 -19.53 -15.12 8.94
CA LYS A 62 -20.41 -16.25 8.61
C LYS A 62 -20.70 -17.18 9.81
N LYS A 63 -19.80 -17.22 10.79
CA LYS A 63 -19.94 -17.99 12.04
C LYS A 63 -20.38 -17.12 13.22
N TYR A 64 -21.00 -15.96 12.95
CA TYR A 64 -21.34 -15.02 14.00
C TYR A 64 -22.25 -15.66 15.04
N GLU A 65 -21.74 -15.68 16.27
CA GLU A 65 -22.48 -15.95 17.49
C GLU A 65 -22.45 -14.63 18.28
N ALA A 66 -23.50 -14.30 19.03
CA ALA A 66 -23.55 -13.06 19.82
C ALA A 66 -22.66 -13.15 21.08
N ASP A 67 -21.44 -13.64 20.91
CA ASP A 67 -20.45 -13.99 21.93
C ASP A 67 -19.39 -12.88 22.13
N GLY A 68 -19.38 -11.88 21.25
CA GLY A 68 -18.38 -10.80 21.25
C GLY A 68 -17.01 -11.21 20.68
N LEU A 69 -16.87 -12.43 20.15
CA LEU A 69 -15.64 -12.96 19.56
C LEU A 69 -15.71 -13.02 18.02
N HIS A 70 -16.88 -12.72 17.47
CA HIS A 70 -17.13 -12.69 16.04
C HIS A 70 -17.41 -11.29 15.52
N TYR A 71 -16.73 -10.96 14.42
CA TYR A 71 -16.88 -9.67 13.74
C TYR A 71 -18.32 -9.42 13.32
N ARG A 72 -18.86 -8.27 13.72
CA ARG A 72 -20.14 -7.74 13.24
C ARG A 72 -20.11 -6.21 13.36
N GLN A 73 -20.20 -5.53 12.23
CA GLN A 73 -20.19 -4.07 12.18
C GLN A 73 -21.36 -3.56 11.32
N PRO A 74 -22.07 -2.50 11.73
CA PRO A 74 -23.08 -1.87 10.88
C PRO A 74 -22.46 -1.37 9.57
N TRP A 75 -23.14 -1.62 8.46
CA TRP A 75 -22.64 -1.27 7.13
C TRP A 75 -22.30 0.22 7.00
N VAL A 76 -23.14 1.10 7.57
CA VAL A 76 -22.95 2.56 7.51
C VAL A 76 -21.62 3.01 8.15
N ILE A 77 -21.24 2.43 9.29
CA ILE A 77 -19.99 2.77 9.98
C ILE A 77 -18.81 2.29 9.13
N GLY A 78 -18.83 1.01 8.73
CA GLY A 78 -17.72 0.44 7.97
C GLY A 78 -17.51 1.16 6.63
N VAL A 79 -18.59 1.50 5.92
CA VAL A 79 -18.49 2.23 4.65
C VAL A 79 -18.04 3.66 4.85
N GLN A 80 -18.54 4.36 5.88
CA GLN A 80 -18.08 5.71 6.18
C GLN A 80 -16.56 5.75 6.45
N GLU A 81 -16.06 4.86 7.32
CA GLU A 81 -14.63 4.78 7.63
C GLU A 81 -13.77 4.44 6.41
N HIS A 82 -14.28 3.57 5.52
CA HIS A 82 -13.60 3.27 4.26
C HIS A 82 -13.59 4.45 3.30
N ILE A 83 -14.69 5.20 3.20
CA ILE A 83 -14.76 6.42 2.39
C ILE A 83 -13.76 7.46 2.91
N GLU A 84 -13.74 7.73 4.22
CA GLU A 84 -12.80 8.69 4.81
C GLU A 84 -11.34 8.29 4.54
N ARG A 85 -11.02 7.00 4.67
CA ARG A 85 -9.69 6.47 4.34
C ARG A 85 -9.35 6.61 2.85
N LEU A 86 -10.31 6.35 1.97
CA LEU A 86 -10.12 6.50 0.52
C LEU A 86 -9.93 7.97 0.16
N THR A 87 -10.70 8.89 0.74
CA THR A 87 -10.56 10.33 0.55
C THR A 87 -9.15 10.79 0.91
N LYS A 88 -8.63 10.40 2.08
CA LYS A 88 -7.26 10.74 2.48
C LYS A 88 -6.20 10.22 1.49
N ARG A 89 -6.35 8.99 1.01
CA ARG A 89 -5.44 8.43 -0.01
C ARG A 89 -5.55 9.15 -1.36
N LEU A 90 -6.73 9.64 -1.72
CA LEU A 90 -6.92 10.45 -2.92
C LEU A 90 -6.23 11.81 -2.79
N GLU A 91 -6.31 12.46 -1.62
CA GLU A 91 -5.57 13.69 -1.33
C GLU A 91 -4.05 13.48 -1.46
N GLU A 92 -3.52 12.37 -0.95
CA GLU A 92 -2.10 12.00 -1.12
C GLU A 92 -1.71 11.81 -2.60
N VAL A 93 -2.57 11.16 -3.40
CA VAL A 93 -2.35 10.98 -4.84
C VAL A 93 -2.40 12.32 -5.58
N GLU A 94 -3.31 13.21 -5.21
CA GLU A 94 -3.42 14.55 -5.80
C GLU A 94 -2.14 15.36 -5.58
N LEU A 95 -1.53 15.28 -4.39
CA LEU A 95 -0.23 15.89 -4.12
C LEU A 95 0.85 15.36 -5.05
N VAL A 96 0.92 14.03 -5.26
CA VAL A 96 1.89 13.42 -6.19
C VAL A 96 1.67 13.92 -7.62
N ILE A 97 0.42 13.96 -8.09
CA ILE A 97 0.07 14.44 -9.43
C ILE A 97 0.53 15.88 -9.63
N ASN A 98 0.34 16.74 -8.63
CA ASN A 98 0.76 18.14 -8.69
C ASN A 98 2.28 18.33 -8.76
N TRP A 99 3.08 17.35 -8.31
CA TRP A 99 4.54 17.37 -8.40
C TRP A 99 5.10 16.85 -9.74
N ILE A 100 4.31 16.13 -10.53
CA ILE A 100 4.73 15.55 -11.82
C ILE A 100 5.28 16.62 -12.79
N PRO A 101 4.63 17.79 -12.99
CA PRO A 101 5.12 18.79 -13.95
C PRO A 101 6.52 19.32 -13.59
N GLU A 102 6.79 19.54 -12.31
CA GLU A 102 8.09 20.04 -11.85
C GLU A 102 9.20 19.02 -12.12
N VAL A 103 8.95 17.74 -11.79
CA VAL A 103 9.90 16.66 -12.07
C VAL A 103 10.11 16.50 -13.58
N ASN A 104 9.05 16.57 -14.39
CA ASN A 104 9.16 16.50 -15.84
C ASN A 104 10.01 17.64 -16.42
N ASN A 105 9.81 18.88 -15.95
CA ASN A 105 10.63 20.01 -16.36
C ASN A 105 12.11 19.82 -15.99
N GLN A 106 12.39 19.23 -14.82
CA GLN A 106 13.76 18.90 -14.43
C GLN A 106 14.38 17.84 -15.34
N ILE A 107 13.64 16.79 -15.68
CA ILE A 107 14.08 15.74 -16.61
C ILE A 107 14.39 16.35 -17.98
N GLU A 108 13.49 17.16 -18.54
CA GLU A 108 13.69 17.78 -19.85
C GLU A 108 14.94 18.66 -19.90
N ARG A 109 15.21 19.43 -18.83
CA ARG A 109 16.45 20.23 -18.73
C ARG A 109 17.69 19.35 -18.69
N LEU A 110 17.69 18.31 -17.85
CA LEU A 110 18.83 17.39 -17.73
C LEU A 110 19.07 16.64 -19.04
N GLU A 111 18.02 16.23 -19.75
CA GLU A 111 18.15 15.62 -21.08
C GLU A 111 18.77 16.57 -22.11
N ALA A 112 18.44 17.86 -22.05
CA ALA A 112 19.05 18.87 -22.92
C ALA A 112 20.54 19.07 -22.60
N GLU A 113 20.92 19.12 -21.32
CA GLU A 113 22.30 19.22 -20.88
C GLU A 113 23.12 18.00 -21.31
N VAL A 114 22.60 16.78 -21.13
CA VAL A 114 23.26 15.55 -21.59
C VAL A 114 23.48 15.56 -23.10
N LYS A 115 22.48 16.01 -23.87
CA LYS A 115 22.61 16.16 -25.34
C LYS A 115 23.68 17.19 -25.72
N ALA A 116 23.82 18.27 -24.97
CA ALA A 116 24.85 19.28 -25.21
C ALA A 116 26.25 18.72 -24.93
N LEU A 117 26.43 18.10 -23.75
CA LEU A 117 27.70 17.48 -23.35
C LEU A 117 28.14 16.37 -24.33
N ASN A 118 27.21 15.55 -24.81
CA ASN A 118 27.54 14.52 -25.82
C ASN A 118 28.12 15.14 -27.10
N ARG A 119 27.61 16.29 -27.58
CA ARG A 119 28.18 16.97 -28.74
C ARG A 119 29.59 17.49 -28.49
N GLU A 120 29.86 17.97 -27.28
CA GLU A 120 31.20 18.40 -26.90
C GLU A 120 32.19 17.23 -26.88
N VAL A 121 31.76 16.08 -26.35
CA VAL A 121 32.55 14.84 -26.36
C VAL A 121 32.85 14.40 -27.79
N ASP A 122 31.85 14.40 -28.69
CA ASP A 122 32.05 14.05 -30.11
C ASP A 122 33.06 14.98 -30.79
N ASN A 123 32.96 16.30 -30.54
CA ASN A 123 33.87 17.28 -31.10
C ASN A 123 35.32 17.09 -30.58
N LEU A 124 35.49 16.92 -29.27
CA LEU A 124 36.79 16.68 -28.65
C LEU A 124 37.39 15.35 -29.14
N THR A 125 36.58 14.32 -29.31
CA THR A 125 37.01 13.02 -29.87
C THR A 125 37.55 13.20 -31.29
N GLY A 126 36.86 13.98 -32.13
CA GLY A 126 37.34 14.32 -33.47
C GLY A 126 38.66 15.11 -33.47
N GLN A 127 38.82 16.06 -32.56
CA GLN A 127 40.06 16.81 -32.41
C GLN A 127 41.23 15.92 -31.98
N VAL A 128 41.02 15.02 -31.00
CA VAL A 128 42.02 14.05 -30.56
C VAL A 128 42.42 13.11 -31.69
N TYR A 129 41.47 12.65 -32.50
CA TYR A 129 41.75 11.83 -33.67
C TYR A 129 42.66 12.55 -34.67
N ASN A 130 42.32 13.79 -35.04
CA ASN A 130 43.14 14.59 -35.96
C ASN A 130 44.56 14.84 -35.43
N LEU A 131 44.70 15.18 -34.15
CA LEU A 131 46.01 15.35 -33.52
C LEU A 131 46.80 14.05 -33.51
N SER A 132 46.15 12.91 -33.27
CA SER A 132 46.79 11.59 -33.30
C SER A 132 47.37 11.28 -34.69
N VAL A 133 46.65 11.63 -35.77
CA VAL A 133 47.15 11.49 -37.15
C VAL A 133 48.34 12.40 -37.40
N GLN A 134 48.27 13.67 -36.99
CA GLN A 134 49.38 14.62 -37.16
C GLN A 134 50.65 14.18 -36.43
N VAL A 135 50.51 13.65 -35.21
CA VAL A 135 51.64 13.09 -34.44
C VAL A 135 52.25 11.91 -35.19
N ALA A 136 51.43 10.98 -35.69
CA ALA A 136 51.94 9.83 -36.44
C ALA A 136 52.67 10.22 -37.74
N ASP A 137 52.19 11.26 -38.44
CA ASP A 137 52.87 11.78 -39.63
C ASP A 137 54.22 12.44 -39.29
N LEU A 138 54.28 13.21 -38.19
CA LEU A 138 55.52 13.80 -37.69
C LEU A 138 56.52 12.73 -37.22
N GLU A 139 56.05 11.69 -36.54
CA GLU A 139 56.90 10.57 -36.10
C GLU A 139 57.58 9.89 -37.29
N LYS A 140 56.84 9.62 -38.38
CA LYS A 140 57.44 9.08 -39.61
C LYS A 140 58.55 9.99 -40.15
N LEU A 141 58.28 11.29 -40.26
CA LEU A 141 59.28 12.25 -40.76
C LEU A 141 60.53 12.39 -39.89
N CYS A 142 60.43 12.10 -38.59
CA CYS A 142 61.54 12.21 -37.66
C CYS A 142 62.36 10.92 -37.49
N PHE A 143 61.77 9.75 -37.81
CA PHE A 143 62.39 8.45 -37.55
C PHE A 143 62.59 7.57 -38.80
N ASP A 144 62.13 8.00 -39.99
CA ASP A 144 62.60 7.52 -41.31
C ASP A 144 63.82 8.33 -41.80
#